data_AF-A0A526RRK4-F1
#
_entry.id   AF-A0A526RRK4-F1
#
_cell.length_a   1.000
_cell.length_b   1.000
_cell.length_c   1.000
_cell.angle_alpha   90.00
_cell.angle_beta   90.00
_cell.angle_gamma   90.00
#
_symmetry.space_group_name_H-M   'P 1'
#
loop_
_entity.id
_entity.type
_entity.pdbx_description
1 polymer ?
#
loop_
_entity_poly.entity_id
_entity_poly.type
_entity_poly.pdbx_seq_one_letter_code
_entity_poly.pdbx_strand_id
1 'polypeptide(L)' 'MATLAAPAAHAGDVTFEIRNGHPNAMRLELYSQDRDYVWPGNDKDFYLDDGETKQLPISCEEGESICYGAWVDGDEG' A
#
# COMPACT_ATOMS: atom_id res chain seq x y z
N MET A 1 -18.94 -20.61 -30.41
CA MET A 1 -18.80 -19.40 -29.56
C MET A 1 -18.01 -19.82 -28.34
N ALA A 2 -16.78 -19.32 -28.16
CA ALA A 2 -15.95 -19.63 -27.00
C ALA A 2 -16.09 -18.51 -25.97
N THR A 3 -16.60 -18.84 -24.79
CA THR A 3 -16.69 -17.93 -23.64
C THR A 3 -15.34 -17.93 -22.91
N LEU A 4 -14.65 -16.79 -22.88
CA LEU A 4 -13.48 -16.60 -22.02
C LEU A 4 -13.98 -16.47 -20.58
N ALA A 5 -13.71 -17.47 -19.74
CA ALA A 5 -13.90 -17.35 -18.30
C ALA A 5 -12.73 -16.54 -17.75
N ALA A 6 -12.99 -15.30 -17.33
CA ALA A 6 -12.01 -14.55 -16.55
C ALA A 6 -11.90 -15.20 -15.16
N PRO A 7 -10.70 -15.33 -14.59
CA PRO A 7 -10.55 -15.77 -13.21
C PRO A 7 -11.31 -14.80 -12.29
N ALA A 8 -12.01 -15.34 -11.29
CA ALA A 8 -12.59 -14.51 -10.25
C ALA A 8 -11.45 -13.94 -9.39
N ALA A 9 -11.35 -12.62 -9.31
CA ALA A 9 -10.48 -11.97 -8.34
C ALA A 9 -11.03 -12.27 -6.94
N HIS A 10 -10.33 -13.08 -6.17
CA HIS A 10 -10.66 -13.31 -4.77
C HIS A 10 -10.10 -12.15 -3.96
N ALA A 11 -10.97 -11.36 -3.33
CA ALA A 11 -10.55 -10.33 -2.40
C ALA A 11 -9.87 -10.99 -1.19
N GLY A 12 -8.61 -10.65 -0.95
CA GLY A 12 -7.88 -10.93 0.26
C GLY A 12 -7.80 -9.67 1.13
N ASP A 13 -7.64 -9.87 2.44
CA ASP A 13 -7.34 -8.77 3.37
C ASP A 13 -5.99 -9.07 4.03
N VAL A 14 -5.09 -8.11 3.99
CA VAL A 14 -3.78 -8.20 4.65
C VAL A 14 -3.54 -6.96 5.50
N THR A 15 -2.83 -7.13 6.61
CA THR A 15 -2.41 -6.01 7.46
C THR A 15 -0.89 -5.92 7.44
N PHE A 16 -0.36 -4.82 6.92
CA PHE A 16 1.06 -4.51 7.02
C PHE A 16 1.35 -3.84 8.36
N GLU A 17 2.33 -4.34 9.11
CA GLU A 17 2.90 -3.64 10.27
C GLU A 17 4.20 -2.96 9.84
N ILE A 18 4.21 -1.63 9.89
CA ILE A 18 5.34 -0.82 9.39
C ILE A 18 5.83 0.07 10.52
N ARG A 19 7.15 0.06 10.74
CA ARG A 19 7.81 0.90 11.72
C ARG A 19 8.67 1.95 11.03
N ASN A 20 8.47 3.22 11.39
CA ASN A 20 9.39 4.29 11.03
C ASN A 20 10.67 4.18 11.86
N GLY A 21 11.79 3.89 11.19
CA GLY A 21 13.13 3.84 11.79
C GLY A 21 13.95 5.11 11.57
N HIS A 22 13.39 6.12 10.90
CA HIS A 22 14.04 7.38 10.57
C HIS A 22 13.72 8.43 11.65
N PRO A 23 14.67 9.34 12.01
CA PRO A 23 14.46 10.38 13.04
C PRO A 23 13.45 11.48 12.66
N ASN A 24 12.86 11.42 11.46
CA ASN A 24 11.87 12.37 10.98
C ASN A 24 10.58 11.62 10.68
N ALA A 25 9.46 12.32 10.67
CA ALA A 25 8.22 11.77 10.16
C ALA A 25 8.37 11.30 8.72
N MET A 26 7.76 10.17 8.40
CA MET A 26 7.77 9.56 7.07
C MET A 26 6.36 9.49 6.51
N ARG A 27 6.25 9.66 5.20
CA ARG A 27 5.07 9.31 4.41
C ARG A 27 5.28 7.96 3.75
N LEU A 28 4.20 7.24 3.52
CA LEU A 28 4.21 5.92 2.90
C LEU A 28 2.99 5.75 1.99
N GLU A 29 3.22 5.20 0.81
CA GLU A 29 2.17 4.66 -0.06
C GLU A 29 2.46 3.20 -0.39
N LEU A 30 1.39 2.44 -0.63
CA LEU A 30 1.47 1.07 -1.14
C LEU A 30 0.93 1.05 -2.56
N TYR A 31 1.59 0.33 -3.45
CA TYR A 31 1.27 0.25 -4.87
C TYR A 31 1.03 -1.20 -5.25
N SER A 32 -0.07 -1.46 -5.95
CA SER A 32 -0.27 -2.74 -6.61
C SER A 32 0.63 -2.83 -7.83
N GLN A 33 1.27 -3.98 -8.01
CA GLN A 33 2.01 -4.28 -9.24
C GLN A 33 1.15 -5.00 -10.28
N ASP A 34 -0.03 -5.49 -9.88
CA ASP A 34 -0.91 -6.31 -10.74
C ASP A 34 -2.09 -5.51 -11.30
N ARG A 35 -2.49 -4.42 -10.63
CA ARG A 35 -3.56 -3.51 -11.06
C ARG A 35 -3.19 -2.05 -10.82
N ASP A 36 -3.91 -1.15 -11.50
CA ASP A 36 -3.77 0.29 -11.31
C ASP A 36 -4.48 0.72 -10.01
N TYR A 37 -3.83 0.44 -8.88
CA TYR A 37 -4.38 0.71 -7.55
C TYR A 37 -3.27 1.11 -6.57
N VAL A 38 -3.57 2.13 -5.75
CA VAL A 38 -2.67 2.67 -4.73
C VAL A 38 -3.43 2.80 -3.41
N TRP A 39 -2.78 2.46 -2.31
CA TRP A 39 -3.29 2.69 -0.95
C TRP A 39 -2.50 3.78 -0.24
N PRO A 40 -3.17 4.69 0.50
CA PRO A 40 -4.64 4.79 0.62
C PRO A 40 -5.32 5.36 -0.63
N GLY A 41 -4.54 5.91 -1.57
CA GLY A 41 -5.01 6.49 -2.83
C GLY A 41 -5.71 7.83 -2.63
N ASN A 42 -6.21 8.42 -3.72
CA ASN A 42 -6.82 9.77 -3.74
C ASN A 42 -5.85 10.87 -3.27
N ASP A 43 -4.60 10.83 -3.74
CA ASP A 43 -3.56 11.81 -3.39
C ASP A 43 -3.32 11.91 -1.88
N LYS A 44 -3.38 10.76 -1.20
CA LYS A 44 -3.11 10.62 0.24
C LYS A 44 -2.04 9.58 0.46
N ASP A 45 -1.28 9.80 1.51
CA ASP A 45 -0.27 8.92 2.03
C ASP A 45 -0.57 8.54 3.50
N PHE A 46 0.10 7.49 3.96
CA PHE A 46 0.16 7.16 5.38
C PHE A 46 1.27 7.96 6.05
N TYR A 47 0.91 8.79 7.02
CA TYR A 47 1.86 9.47 7.90
C TYR A 47 2.30 8.56 9.05
N LEU A 48 3.61 8.52 9.32
CA LEU A 48 4.23 7.84 10.46
C LEU A 48 5.19 8.80 11.19
N ASP A 49 4.95 9.08 12.46
CA ASP A 49 5.86 9.85 13.32
C ASP A 49 7.21 9.14 13.54
N ASP A 50 8.22 9.86 14.03
CA ASP A 50 9.52 9.27 14.43
C ASP A 50 9.31 8.12 15.42
N GLY A 51 9.81 6.94 15.06
CA GLY A 51 9.69 5.72 15.86
C GLY A 51 8.32 5.06 15.87
N GLU A 52 7.30 5.62 15.20
CA GLU A 52 5.94 5.07 15.17
C GLU A 52 5.93 3.69 14.50
N THR A 53 5.12 2.77 15.04
CA THR A 53 4.74 1.53 14.37
C THR A 53 3.24 1.55 14.08
N LYS A 54 2.87 1.36 12.82
CA LYS A 54 1.51 1.49 12.32
C LYS A 54 1.05 0.20 11.65
N GLN A 55 -0.19 -0.18 11.92
CA GLN A 55 -0.88 -1.27 11.23
C GLN A 55 -1.75 -0.70 10.11
N LEU A 56 -1.52 -1.18 8.89
CA LEU A 56 -2.19 -0.75 7.68
C LEU A 56 -2.99 -1.92 7.10
N PRO A 57 -4.24 -2.10 7.51
CA PRO A 57 -5.13 -3.07 6.89
C PRO A 57 -5.49 -2.58 5.49
N ILE A 58 -5.24 -3.41 4.48
CA ILE A 58 -5.63 -3.15 3.10
C ILE A 58 -6.41 -4.33 2.54
N SER A 59 -7.28 -4.03 1.58
CA SER A 59 -7.95 -5.05 0.77
C SER A 59 -7.19 -5.21 -0.54
N CYS A 60 -6.79 -6.44 -0.84
CA CYS A 60 -5.99 -6.82 -2.01
C CYS A 60 -6.65 -7.97 -2.78
N GLU A 61 -6.06 -8.42 -3.87
CA GLU A 61 -6.42 -9.66 -4.56
C GLU A 61 -5.51 -10.79 -4.07
N GLU A 62 -6.03 -12.02 -4.00
CA GLU A 62 -5.22 -13.16 -3.60
C GLU A 62 -4.06 -13.37 -4.60
N GLY A 63 -2.83 -13.33 -4.10
CA GLY A 63 -1.62 -13.41 -4.92
C GLY A 63 -1.11 -12.07 -5.46
N GLU A 64 -1.77 -10.95 -5.12
CA GLU A 64 -1.34 -9.61 -5.51
C GLU A 64 0.03 -9.24 -4.91
N SER A 65 0.92 -8.76 -5.77
CA SER A 65 2.24 -8.24 -5.44
C SER A 65 2.13 -6.76 -5.11
N ILE A 66 2.57 -6.40 -3.90
CA ILE A 66 2.42 -5.05 -3.36
C ILE A 66 3.80 -4.48 -3.07
N CYS A 67 4.10 -3.35 -3.70
CA CYS A 67 5.30 -2.56 -3.45
C CYS A 67 4.98 -1.39 -2.52
N TYR A 68 6.01 -0.80 -1.91
CA TYR A 68 5.86 0.38 -1.07
C TYR A 68 6.88 1.46 -1.47
N GLY A 69 6.46 2.72 -1.33
CA GLY A 69 7.32 3.89 -1.43
C GLY A 69 7.22 4.69 -0.14
N ALA A 70 8.35 5.18 0.37
CA ALA A 70 8.39 5.97 1.58
C ALA A 70 9.40 7.13 1.45
N TRP A 71 9.04 8.30 1.98
CA TRP A 71 9.85 9.51 1.93
C TRP A 71 9.72 10.30 3.23
N VAL A 72 10.66 11.21 3.47
CA VAL A 72 10.60 12.11 4.63
C VAL A 72 9.49 13.14 4.38
N ASP A 73 8.67 13.39 5.39
CA ASP A 73 7.65 14.44 5.33
C ASP A 73 8.28 15.80 4.98
N GLY A 74 7.73 16.49 3.99
CA GLY A 74 8.26 17.77 3.49
C GLY A 74 9.37 17.68 2.45
N ASP A 75 9.79 16.48 2.02
CA ASP A 75 10.71 16.26 0.89
C ASP A 75 9.95 16.09 -0.45
N GLU A 76 8.67 16.45 -0.48
CA GLU A 76 7.78 16.38 -1.64
C GLU A 76 8.11 17.53 -2.62
N GLY A 77 9.10 17.32 -3.48
CA GLY A 77 9.61 18.29 -4.46
C GLY A 77 9.16 18.06 -5.90
#